data_AF-A0A0C1NF88-F1
#
_entry.id   AF-A0A0C1NF88-F1
#
_cell.length_a   1.000
_cell.length_b   1.000
_cell.length_c   1.000
_cell.angle_alpha   90.00
_cell.angle_beta   90.00
_cell.angle_gamma   90.00
#
_symmetry.space_group_name_H-M   'P 1'
#
loop_
_entity.id
_entity.type
_entity.pdbx_description
1 polymer ?
#
loop_
_entity_poly.entity_id
_entity_poly.type
_entity_poly.pdbx_seq_one_letter_code
_entity_poly.pdbx_strand_id
1 'polypeptide(L)' 'MTPNTSLEERLAAIEAAIAELQKQVPTAQQTNWLQQITGSFKDEPAFDEVLAYGRAIRQGNESLLEAQDEL' A
#
# COMPACT_ATOMS: atom_id res chain seq x y z
N MET A 1 -30.37 -44.38 4.35
CA MET A 1 -30.06 -43.41 3.29
C MET A 1 -29.10 -42.38 3.87
N THR A 2 -28.02 -42.09 3.17
CA THR A 2 -26.72 -41.61 3.63
C THR A 2 -26.70 -40.14 4.09
N PRO A 3 -26.33 -39.83 5.36
CA PRO A 3 -26.26 -38.43 5.84
C PRO A 3 -25.15 -37.60 5.15
N ASN A 4 -24.15 -38.26 4.55
CA ASN A 4 -23.03 -37.59 3.88
C ASN A 4 -23.45 -36.87 2.59
N THR A 5 -24.39 -37.44 1.83
CA THR A 5 -24.88 -36.83 0.58
C THR A 5 -25.54 -35.48 0.84
N SER A 6 -26.26 -35.34 1.96
CA SER A 6 -26.87 -34.07 2.37
C SER A 6 -25.82 -33.03 2.79
N LEU A 7 -24.69 -33.46 3.36
CA LEU A 7 -23.62 -32.55 3.76
C LEU A 7 -22.85 -32.03 2.54
N GLU A 8 -22.55 -32.92 1.59
CA GLU A 8 -21.91 -32.60 0.31
C GLU A 8 -22.77 -31.61 -0.50
N GLU A 9 -24.09 -31.83 -0.58
CA GLU A 9 -25.03 -30.92 -1.25
C GLU A 9 -25.07 -29.54 -0.59
N ARG A 10 -25.07 -29.49 0.76
CA ARG A 10 -25.05 -28.23 1.50
C ARG A 10 -23.73 -27.48 1.30
N LEU A 11 -22.62 -28.20 1.24
CA LEU A 11 -21.31 -27.61 0.98
C LEU A 11 -21.23 -27.06 -0.44
N ALA A 12 -21.70 -27.81 -1.44
CA ALA A 12 -21.76 -27.35 -2.83
C ALA A 12 -22.63 -26.09 -2.99
N ALA A 13 -23.77 -26.02 -2.29
CA ALA A 13 -24.62 -24.84 -2.29
C ALA A 13 -23.92 -23.61 -1.67
N ILE A 14 -23.14 -23.82 -0.60
CA ILE A 14 -22.35 -22.76 0.03
C ILE A 14 -21.23 -22.29 -0.89
N GLU A 15 -20.49 -23.21 -1.52
CA GLU A 15 -19.41 -22.88 -2.46
C GLU A 15 -19.94 -22.07 -3.65
N ALA A 16 -21.10 -22.45 -4.21
CA ALA A 16 -21.75 -21.71 -5.27
C ALA A 16 -22.16 -20.29 -4.82
N ALA A 17 -22.72 -20.16 -3.62
CA ALA A 17 -23.09 -18.87 -3.06
C ALA A 17 -21.86 -17.97 -2.81
N ILE A 18 -20.76 -18.52 -2.31
CA ILE A 18 -19.50 -17.80 -2.10
C ILE A 18 -18.92 -17.33 -3.44
N ALA A 19 -18.90 -18.21 -4.45
CA ALA A 19 -18.39 -17.85 -5.77
C ALA A 19 -19.21 -16.73 -6.41
N GLU A 20 -20.53 -16.71 -6.20
CA GLU A 20 -21.40 -15.65 -6.70
C GLU A 20 -21.18 -14.33 -5.95
N LEU A 21 -21.05 -14.38 -4.62
CA LEU A 21 -20.70 -13.20 -3.82
C LEU A 21 -19.34 -12.63 -4.22
N GLN A 22 -18.33 -13.46 -4.47
CA GLN A 22 -17.00 -13.01 -4.91
C GLN A 22 -17.02 -12.29 -6.26
N LYS A 23 -17.92 -12.65 -7.18
CA LYS A 23 -18.10 -11.93 -8.46
C LYS A 23 -18.79 -10.58 -8.29
N GLN A 24 -19.67 -10.48 -7.30
CA GLN A 24 -20.46 -9.27 -7.01
C GLN A 24 -19.72 -8.27 -6.14
N VAL A 25 -18.73 -8.73 -5.35
CA VAL A 25 -17.78 -7.83 -4.71
C VAL A 25 -17.05 -7.13 -5.84
N PRO A 26 -17.25 -5.81 -6.02
CA PRO A 26 -16.39 -5.06 -6.91
C PRO A 26 -15.00 -5.32 -6.39
N THR A 27 -14.14 -5.94 -7.18
CA THR A 27 -12.71 -5.73 -7.01
C THR A 27 -12.58 -4.23 -7.08
N ALA A 28 -12.53 -3.56 -5.92
CA ALA A 28 -12.30 -2.14 -5.83
C ALA A 28 -11.07 -1.96 -6.69
N GLN A 29 -11.27 -1.42 -7.90
CA GLN A 29 -10.30 -1.42 -8.98
C GLN A 29 -9.03 -0.99 -8.29
N GLN A 30 -8.09 -1.93 -8.06
CA GLN A 30 -7.04 -1.73 -7.07
C GLN A 30 -6.32 -0.49 -7.56
N THR A 31 -6.67 0.63 -6.96
CA THR A 31 -6.37 1.92 -7.55
C THR A 31 -4.88 1.96 -7.36
N ASN A 32 -4.15 1.95 -8.49
CA ASN A 32 -2.73 1.66 -8.48
C ASN A 32 -2.11 2.52 -7.38
N TRP A 33 -1.63 1.88 -6.31
CA TRP A 33 -1.24 2.61 -5.10
C TRP A 33 -0.15 3.64 -5.42
N LEU A 34 0.67 3.35 -6.44
CA LEU A 34 1.67 4.27 -6.97
C LEU A 34 1.03 5.55 -7.54
N GLN A 35 -0.10 5.43 -8.24
CA GLN A 35 -0.87 6.59 -8.71
C GLN A 35 -1.45 7.41 -7.56
N GLN A 36 -1.76 6.79 -6.41
CA GLN A 36 -2.25 7.50 -5.23
C GLN A 36 -1.16 8.31 -4.53
N ILE A 37 0.09 7.84 -4.56
CA ILE A 37 1.21 8.49 -3.85
C ILE A 37 2.09 9.38 -4.74
N THR A 38 1.95 9.26 -6.07
CA THR A 38 2.76 10.05 -7.00
C THR A 38 2.38 11.52 -6.88
N GLY A 39 3.37 12.35 -6.54
CA GLY A 39 3.18 13.79 -6.38
C GLY A 39 2.71 14.22 -4.98
N SER A 40 2.56 13.30 -4.02
CA SER A 40 2.19 13.65 -2.64
C SER A 40 3.15 14.62 -1.96
N PHE A 41 4.40 14.71 -2.44
CA PHE A 41 5.43 15.62 -1.93
C PHE A 41 5.76 16.78 -2.89
N LYS A 42 5.00 16.96 -3.97
CA LYS A 42 5.36 17.91 -5.05
C LYS A 42 5.50 19.34 -4.55
N ASP A 43 4.65 19.75 -3.61
CA ASP A 43 4.57 21.10 -3.08
C ASP A 43 4.89 21.13 -1.56
N GLU A 44 5.58 20.10 -1.05
CA GLU A 44 5.92 19.99 0.37
C GLU A 44 7.26 20.68 0.65
N PRO A 45 7.30 21.82 1.37
CA PRO A 45 8.52 22.60 1.57
C PRO A 45 9.60 21.85 2.37
N ALA A 46 9.20 20.99 3.31
CA ALA A 46 10.16 20.16 4.05
C ALA A 46 10.92 19.19 3.13
N PHE A 47 10.35 18.80 1.99
CA PHE A 47 11.01 17.91 1.04
C PHE A 47 12.18 18.61 0.32
N ASP A 48 12.06 19.92 0.05
CA ASP A 48 13.15 20.71 -0.55
C ASP A 48 14.36 20.82 0.39
N GLU A 49 14.11 20.96 1.70
CA GLU A 49 15.18 20.98 2.72
C GLU A 49 15.93 19.66 2.77
N VAL A 50 15.22 18.53 2.73
CA VAL A 50 15.82 17.19 2.67
C VAL A 50 16.65 16.99 1.40
N LEU A 51 16.18 17.51 0.25
CA LEU A 51 16.95 17.46 -1.00
C LEU A 51 18.21 18.34 -0.97
N ALA A 52 18.14 19.53 -0.37
CA ALA A 52 19.30 20.38 -0.15
C ALA A 52 20.31 19.69 0.77
N TYR A 53 19.82 19.09 1.85
CA TYR A 53 20.62 18.32 2.81
C TYR A 53 21.34 17.14 2.14
N GLY A 54 20.61 16.29 1.41
CA GLY A 54 21.20 15.15 0.70
C GLY A 54 22.16 15.55 -0.45
N ARG A 55 22.05 16.78 -0.99
CA ARG A 55 23.03 17.33 -1.93
C ARG A 55 24.32 17.74 -1.22
N ALA A 56 24.20 18.43 -0.08
CA ALA A 56 25.33 18.86 0.73
C ALA A 56 26.21 17.67 1.15
N ILE A 57 25.62 16.57 1.62
CA ILE A 57 26.34 15.34 1.98
C ILE A 57 27.14 14.79 0.79
N ARG A 58 26.49 14.63 -0.37
CA ARG A 58 27.15 14.06 -1.57
C ARG A 58 28.25 14.95 -2.13
N GLN A 59 28.17 16.25 -1.88
CA GLN A 59 29.20 17.22 -2.26
C GLN A 59 30.34 17.30 -1.23
N GLY A 60 30.28 16.53 -0.14
CA GLY A 60 31.28 16.54 0.91
C GLY A 60 31.24 17.79 1.80
N ASN A 61 30.09 18.48 1.87
CA ASN A 61 29.92 19.62 2.75
C ASN A 61 29.60 19.13 4.18
N GLU A 62 30.65 18.71 4.88
CA GLU A 62 30.59 18.05 6.19
C GLU A 62 30.13 18.99 7.33
N SER A 63 30.28 20.31 7.15
CA SER A 63 29.80 21.34 8.10
C SER A 63 28.29 21.29 8.37
N LEU A 64 27.50 20.64 7.50
CA LEU A 64 26.05 20.50 7.64
C LEU A 64 25.64 19.25 8.44
N LEU A 65 26.55 18.29 8.60
CA LEU A 65 26.35 17.08 9.42
C LEU A 65 26.55 17.39 10.91
N GLU A 66 27.51 18.25 11.24
CA GLU A 66 27.86 18.60 12.63
C GLU A 66 26.79 19.45 13.35
N ALA A 67 25.93 20.16 12.61
CA ALA A 67 24.89 21.02 13.19
C ALA A 67 23.70 20.25 13.81
N GLN A 68 23.58 18.95 13.59
CA GLN A 68 22.50 18.11 14.15
C GLN A 68 22.88 17.37 15.43
N ASP A 69 24.17 17.23 15.75
CA ASP A 69 24.63 16.50 16.94
C ASP A 69 24.54 17.35 18.24
N GLU A 70 24.12 18.62 18.15
CA GLU A 70 23.99 19.54 19.30
C GLU A 70 22.54 19.83 19.77
N LEU A 71 21.54 19.04 19.33
CA LEU A 71 20.14 19.13 19.80
C LEU A 71 19.72 17.88 20.59
#